data_AF-A0A547P346-F1
#
_entry.id   AF-A0A547P346-F1
#
_cell.length_a   1.000
_cell.length_b   1.000
_cell.length_c   1.000
_cell.angle_alpha   90.00
_cell.angle_beta   90.00
_cell.angle_gamma   90.00
#
_symmetry.space_group_name_H-M   'P 1'
#
loop_
_entity.id
_entity.type
_entity.pdbx_description
1 polymer ?
#
loop_
_entity_poly.entity_id
_entity_poly.type
_entity_poly.pdbx_seq_one_letter_code
_entity_poly.pdbx_strand_id
1 'polypeptide(L)'
;MDAEPDVARWGALNRTFHQALYSGCGNARLLGLIEAHHNAADRYVRMLLSSLDYRGVSQAEHRELLAACRKRDAAEAVRVLKKHLCDGMETLAKAGILRNR
;
A
#
# COMPACT_ATOMS: atom_id res chain seq x y z
N MET A 1 4.97 6.82 -10.17
CA MET A 1 3.68 6.10 -10.14
C MET A 1 2.61 6.82 -10.94
N ASP A 2 2.43 8.13 -10.77
CA ASP A 2 1.31 8.89 -11.36
C ASP A 2 1.11 8.75 -12.88
N ALA A 3 2.19 8.60 -13.65
CA ALA A 3 2.13 8.44 -15.10
C ALA A 3 2.51 7.03 -15.58
N GLU A 4 2.60 6.04 -14.69
CA GLU A 4 3.00 4.68 -15.04
C GLU A 4 1.77 3.88 -15.53
N PRO A 5 1.67 3.55 -16.83
CA PRO A 5 0.52 2.82 -17.36
C PRO A 5 0.58 1.32 -17.06
N ASP A 6 1.79 0.75 -16.89
CA ASP A 6 1.95 -0.69 -16.68
C ASP A 6 1.64 -1.06 -15.22
N VAL A 7 0.64 -1.93 -15.03
CA VAL A 7 0.17 -2.33 -13.70
C VAL A 7 1.26 -3.07 -12.91
N ALA A 8 2.06 -3.91 -13.56
CA ALA A 8 3.09 -4.68 -12.88
C ALA A 8 4.21 -3.77 -12.36
N ARG A 9 4.64 -2.82 -13.19
CA ARG A 9 5.62 -1.80 -12.84
C ARG A 9 5.09 -0.83 -11.79
N TRP A 10 3.82 -0.43 -11.89
CA TRP A 10 3.17 0.36 -10.85
C TRP A 10 3.17 -0.39 -9.51
N GLY A 11 2.84 -1.68 -9.50
CA GLY A 11 2.88 -2.52 -8.29
C GLY A 11 4.27 -2.62 -7.66
N ALA A 12 5.31 -2.74 -8.49
CA ALA A 12 6.69 -2.68 -8.02
C ALA A 12 7.04 -1.31 -7.39
N LEU A 13 6.64 -0.20 -8.03
CA LEU A 13 6.85 1.15 -7.50
C LEU A 13 6.08 1.39 -6.19
N ASN A 14 4.88 0.84 -6.06
CA ASN A 14 4.08 0.88 -4.83
C ASN A 14 4.83 0.21 -3.68
N ARG A 15 5.36 -0.99 -3.91
CA ARG A 15 6.18 -1.69 -2.92
C ARG A 15 7.42 -0.88 -2.54
N THR A 16 8.14 -0.34 -3.52
CA THR A 16 9.31 0.51 -3.28
C THR A 16 8.95 1.76 -2.46
N PHE A 17 7.80 2.39 -2.72
CA PHE A 17 7.32 3.54 -1.95
C PHE A 17 7.16 3.19 -0.47
N HIS A 18 6.45 2.12 -0.13
CA HIS A 18 6.28 1.69 1.26
C HIS A 18 7.61 1.32 1.92
N GLN A 19 8.47 0.57 1.23
CA GLN A 19 9.79 0.18 1.74
C GLN A 19 10.66 1.40 2.07
N ALA A 20 10.63 2.45 1.23
CA ALA A 20 11.37 3.68 1.47
C ALA A 20 10.87 4.44 2.71
N LEU A 21 9.56 4.42 3.00
CA LEU A 21 9.04 5.02 4.23
C LEU A 21 9.48 4.23 5.47
N TYR A 22 9.50 2.90 5.39
CA TYR A 22 9.79 2.05 6.54
C TYR A 22 11.29 1.93 6.84
N SER A 23 12.16 2.07 5.84
CA SER A 23 13.61 1.87 6.00
C SER A 23 14.24 2.78 7.06
N GLY A 24 13.62 3.92 7.36
CA GLY A 24 14.05 4.84 8.41
C GLY A 24 14.03 4.25 9.84
N CYS A 25 13.36 3.12 10.09
CA CYS A 25 13.31 2.51 11.41
C CYS A 25 14.57 1.72 11.80
N GLY A 26 15.42 1.36 10.82
CA GLY A 26 16.68 0.62 11.04
C GLY A 26 16.54 -0.81 11.59
N ASN A 27 15.32 -1.32 11.79
CA ASN A 27 15.08 -2.66 12.36
C ASN A 27 14.94 -3.71 11.25
N ALA A 28 16.06 -4.36 10.90
CA ALA A 28 16.10 -5.36 9.83
C ALA A 28 15.11 -6.52 10.01
N ARG A 29 14.92 -7.00 11.25
CA ARG A 29 13.96 -8.08 11.54
C ARG A 29 12.53 -7.66 11.23
N LEU A 30 12.14 -6.46 11.66
CA LEU A 30 10.81 -5.93 11.39
C LEU A 30 10.59 -5.68 9.90
N LEU A 31 11.58 -5.10 9.21
CA LEU A 31 11.51 -4.86 7.77
C LEU A 31 11.33 -6.15 6.97
N GLY A 32 12.03 -7.23 7.36
CA GLY A 32 11.85 -8.55 6.74
C GLY A 32 10.43 -9.12 6.92
N LEU A 33 9.82 -8.92 8.09
CA LEU A 33 8.42 -9.32 8.31
C LEU A 33 7.45 -8.51 7.44
N ILE A 34 7.65 -7.19 7.35
CA ILE A 34 6.83 -6.32 6.51
C ILE A 34 6.95 -6.74 5.04
N GLU A 35 8.15 -7.06 4.58
CA GLU A 35 8.39 -7.55 3.22
C GLU A 35 7.69 -8.88 2.95
N ALA A 36 7.77 -9.84 3.87
CA ALA A 36 7.07 -11.11 3.75
C ALA A 36 5.55 -10.93 3.65
N HIS A 37 4.97 -10.02 4.44
CA HIS A 37 3.54 -9.68 4.34
C HIS A 37 3.17 -9.00 3.02
N HIS A 38 4.00 -8.10 2.51
CA HIS A 38 3.79 -7.50 1.18
C HIS A 38 3.81 -8.57 0.08
N ASN A 39 4.78 -9.48 0.12
CA ASN A 39 4.89 -10.55 -0.87
C ASN A 39 3.66 -11.49 -0.81
N ALA A 40 3.17 -11.82 0.38
CA ALA A 40 1.95 -12.62 0.55
C ALA A 40 0.69 -11.89 0.04
N ALA A 41 0.66 -10.56 0.16
CA ALA A 41 -0.46 -9.74 -0.29
C ALA A 41 -0.38 -9.34 -1.78
N ASP A 42 0.76 -9.52 -2.45
CA ASP A 42 1.04 -9.00 -3.80
C ASP A 42 -0.04 -9.37 -4.82
N ARG A 43 -0.53 -10.61 -4.80
CA ARG A 43 -1.59 -11.06 -5.71
C ARG A 43 -2.87 -10.23 -5.58
N TYR A 44 -3.24 -9.84 -4.37
CA TYR A 44 -4.45 -9.08 -4.10
C TYR A 44 -4.26 -7.61 -4.48
N VAL A 45 -3.07 -7.06 -4.21
CA VAL A 45 -2.69 -5.72 -4.67
C VAL A 45 -2.76 -5.65 -6.19
N ARG A 46 -2.23 -6.64 -6.92
CA ARG A 46 -2.36 -6.69 -8.39
C ARG A 46 -3.81 -6.69 -8.85
N MET A 47 -4.68 -7.50 -8.24
CA MET A 47 -6.12 -7.51 -8.57
C MET A 47 -6.80 -6.16 -8.30
N LEU A 48 -6.47 -5.52 -7.17
CA LEU A 48 -6.97 -4.19 -6.81
C LEU A 48 -6.57 -3.14 -7.87
N LEU A 49 -5.34 -3.20 -8.37
CA LEU A 49 -4.79 -2.24 -9.33
C LEU A 49 -5.23 -2.49 -10.78
N SER A 50 -5.35 -3.76 -11.19
CA SER A 50 -5.75 -4.12 -12.56
C SER A 50 -7.26 -4.11 -12.75
N SER A 51 -8.00 -4.75 -11.83
CA SER A 51 -9.39 -5.14 -12.06
C SER A 51 -10.39 -4.19 -11.43
N LEU A 52 -9.96 -3.41 -10.42
CA LEU A 52 -10.82 -2.50 -9.65
C LEU A 52 -10.42 -1.03 -9.83
N ASP A 53 -9.51 -0.74 -10.77
CA ASP A 53 -8.97 0.59 -11.11
C ASP A 53 -8.60 1.46 -9.88
N TYR A 54 -8.10 0.84 -8.83
CA TYR A 54 -7.87 1.50 -7.54
C TYR A 54 -6.61 2.39 -7.50
N ARG A 55 -5.87 2.47 -8.60
CA ARG A 55 -4.59 3.21 -8.70
C ARG A 55 -4.75 4.68 -8.29
N GLY A 56 -5.82 5.34 -8.73
CA GLY A 56 -6.08 6.75 -8.43
C GLY A 56 -6.32 6.99 -6.93
N VAL A 57 -7.13 6.13 -6.31
CA VAL A 57 -7.42 6.18 -4.87
C VAL A 57 -6.15 5.95 -4.06
N SER A 58 -5.44 4.85 -4.34
CA SER A 58 -4.19 4.52 -3.65
C SER A 58 -3.13 5.62 -3.80
N GLN A 59 -2.99 6.25 -4.97
CA GLN A 59 -2.06 7.38 -5.11
C GLN A 59 -2.46 8.60 -4.29
N ALA A 60 -3.75 8.91 -4.14
CA ALA A 60 -4.18 10.01 -3.28
C ALA A 60 -3.79 9.72 -1.82
N GLU A 61 -4.04 8.50 -1.34
CA GLU A 61 -3.70 8.07 0.02
C GLU A 61 -2.18 8.04 0.26
N HIS A 62 -1.37 7.64 -0.73
CA HIS A 62 0.09 7.71 -0.65
C HIS A 62 0.58 9.15 -0.46
N ARG A 63 -0.06 10.14 -1.10
CA ARG A 63 0.31 11.55 -0.92
C ARG A 63 -0.02 12.04 0.48
N GLU A 64 -1.16 11.64 1.05
CA GLU A 64 -1.52 11.93 2.44
C GLU A 64 -0.50 11.31 3.41
N LEU A 65 -0.15 10.04 3.22
CA LEU A 65 0.84 9.34 4.05
C LEU A 65 2.20 10.02 3.98
N LEU A 66 2.67 10.34 2.77
CA LEU A 66 3.94 11.04 2.57
C LEU A 66 3.92 12.42 3.23
N ALA A 67 2.81 13.15 3.17
CA ALA A 67 2.68 14.45 3.82
C ALA A 67 2.77 14.33 5.35
N ALA A 68 2.12 13.32 5.95
CA ALA A 68 2.23 13.04 7.38
C ALA A 68 3.68 12.68 7.78
N CYS A 69 4.35 11.81 7.01
CA CYS A 69 5.74 11.46 7.22
C CYS A 69 6.68 12.68 7.12
N ARG A 70 6.48 13.56 6.14
CA ARG A 70 7.27 14.81 5.98
C ARG A 70 7.12 15.75 7.17
N LYS A 71 5.93 15.82 7.77
CA LYS A 71 5.67 16.57 9.00
C LYS A 71 6.20 15.88 10.26
N ARG A 72 6.72 14.65 10.14
CA ARG A 72 7.11 13.78 11.26
C ARG A 72 5.96 13.50 12.22
N ASP A 73 4.73 13.53 11.71
CA ASP A 73 3.53 13.21 12.49
C ASP A 73 3.27 11.70 12.42
N ALA A 74 3.83 10.97 13.38
CA ALA A 74 3.71 9.52 13.43
C ALA A 74 2.26 9.06 13.68
N ALA A 75 1.49 9.81 14.46
CA ALA A 75 0.10 9.44 14.76
C ALA A 75 -0.76 9.54 13.50
N GLU A 76 -0.62 10.62 12.75
CA GLU A 76 -1.33 10.81 11.49
C GLU A 76 -0.85 9.81 10.42
N ALA A 77 0.45 9.57 10.31
CA ALA A 77 0.98 8.59 9.36
C ALA A 77 0.41 7.18 9.62
N VAL A 78 0.32 6.77 10.89
CA VAL A 78 -0.30 5.49 11.27
C VAL A 78 -1.79 5.48 10.97
N ARG A 79 -2.52 6.57 11.22
CA ARG A 79 -3.95 6.68 10.91
C ARG A 79 -4.21 6.53 9.40
N VAL A 80 -3.47 7.27 8.58
CA VAL A 80 -3.59 7.24 7.12
C VAL A 80 -3.21 5.87 6.58
N LEU A 81 -2.10 5.27 7.05
CA LEU A 81 -1.68 3.94 6.63
C LEU A 81 -2.73 2.87 6.97
N LYS A 82 -3.33 2.91 8.16
CA LYS A 82 -4.41 1.99 8.54
C LYS A 82 -5.61 2.14 7.62
N LYS A 83 -6.06 3.37 7.35
CA LYS A 83 -7.16 3.63 6.41
C LYS A 83 -6.84 3.07 5.03
N HIS A 84 -5.67 3.38 4.48
CA HIS A 84 -5.21 2.91 3.17
C HIS A 84 -5.28 1.37 3.04
N LEU A 85 -4.79 0.65 4.06
CA LEU A 85 -4.86 -0.81 4.08
C LEU A 85 -6.32 -1.32 4.17
N CYS A 86 -7.14 -0.71 5.03
CA CYS A 86 -8.55 -1.08 5.19
C CYS A 86 -9.37 -0.84 3.93
N ASP A 87 -9.24 0.32 3.29
CA ASP A 87 -10.00 0.66 2.10
C ASP A 87 -9.68 -0.28 0.93
N GLY A 88 -8.41 -0.66 0.77
CA GLY A 88 -7.99 -1.70 -0.17
C GLY A 88 -8.63 -3.06 0.13
N MET A 89 -8.62 -3.49 1.39
CA MET A 89 -9.26 -4.74 1.82
C MET A 89 -10.77 -4.72 1.59
N GLU A 90 -11.46 -3.63 1.94
CA GLU A 90 -12.89 -3.47 1.72
C GLU A 90 -13.25 -3.51 0.23
N THR A 91 -12.43 -2.90 -0.61
CA THR A 91 -12.62 -2.90 -2.07
C THR A 91 -12.52 -4.32 -2.64
N LEU A 92 -11.55 -5.11 -2.17
CA LEU A 92 -11.42 -6.52 -2.53
C LEU A 92 -12.58 -7.38 -2.00
N ALA A 93 -13.06 -7.11 -0.78
CA ALA A 93 -14.20 -7.81 -0.20
C ALA A 93 -15.50 -7.53 -0.97
N LYS A 94 -15.76 -6.26 -1.32
CA LYS A 94 -16.92 -5.84 -2.14
C LYS A 94 -16.89 -6.48 -3.53
N ALA A 95 -15.71 -6.69 -4.11
CA ALA A 95 -15.53 -7.41 -5.36
C ALA A 95 -15.69 -8.94 -5.25
N GLY A 96 -15.93 -9.49 -4.04
CA GLY A 96 -16.07 -10.93 -3.79
C GLY A 96 -14.75 -11.71 -3.89
N ILE A 97 -13.61 -11.01 -3.93
CA ILE A 97 -12.26 -11.60 -4.06
C ILE A 97 -11.76 -12.07 -2.69
N LEU A 98 -12.08 -11.33 -1.61
CA LEU A 98 -11.90 -11.79 -0.23
C LEU A 98 -13.21 -12.43 0.25
N ARG A 99 -13.37 -13.74 0.05
CA ARG A 99 -14.41 -14.49 0.74
C ARG A 99 -13.89 -14.87 2.12
N ASN A 100 -14.47 -14.28 3.16
CA ASN A 100 -14.33 -14.78 4.52
C ASN A 100 -14.85 -16.23 4.51
N ARG A 101 -14.01 -17.19 4.88
CA ARG A 101 -14.50 -18.50 5.29
C ARG A 101 -15.01 -18.41 6.71
#